data_AF-A0A7V3NAI8-F1
#
_entry.id   AF-A0A7V3NAI8-F1
#
_cell.length_a   1.000
_cell.length_b   1.000
_cell.length_c   1.000
_cell.angle_alpha   90.00
_cell.angle_beta   90.00
_cell.angle_gamma   90.00
#
_symmetry.space_group_name_H-M   'P 1'
#
loop_
_entity.id
_entity.type
_entity.pdbx_description
1 polymer ?
#
loop_
_entity_poly.entity_id
_entity_poly.type
_entity_poly.pdbx_seq_one_letter_code
_entity_poly.pdbx_strand_id
1 'polypeptide(L)' 'MAGYSRVATVGLVHLLAGALALAAVIAIFFVAPTEKTMGPVQKILYLHAAVAWFALGACLLMGVAALGYLATRRPAWD' A
#
# COMPACT_ATOMS: atom_id res chain seq x y z
N MET A 1 -29.41 8.94 6.89
CA MET A 1 -28.74 9.42 5.65
C MET A 1 -27.21 9.56 5.78
N ALA A 2 -26.62 9.75 6.98
CA ALA A 2 -25.16 9.88 7.17
C ALA A 2 -24.32 8.58 7.02
N GLY A 3 -24.95 7.41 6.98
CA GLY A 3 -24.25 6.13 6.74
C GLY A 3 -23.93 5.88 5.26
N TYR A 4 -24.84 6.28 4.37
CA TYR A 4 -24.67 6.11 2.92
C TYR A 4 -23.53 6.98 2.38
N SER A 5 -23.40 8.21 2.89
CA SER A 5 -22.30 9.11 2.50
C SER A 5 -20.93 8.55 2.91
N ARG A 6 -20.78 7.97 4.12
CA ARG A 6 -19.52 7.34 4.54
C ARG A 6 -19.14 6.13 3.69
N VAL A 7 -20.09 5.25 3.39
CA VAL A 7 -19.85 4.09 2.52
C VAL A 7 -19.46 4.54 1.12
N ALA A 8 -20.14 5.55 0.56
CA ALA A 8 -19.81 6.11 -0.74
C ALA A 8 -18.42 6.77 -0.76
N THR A 9 -18.06 7.54 0.28
CA THR A 9 -16.73 8.16 0.39
C THR A 9 -15.63 7.10 0.51
N VAL A 10 -15.83 6.09 1.35
CA VAL A 10 -14.87 4.99 1.49
C VAL A 10 -14.73 4.24 0.17
N GLY A 11 -15.83 3.90 -0.50
CA GLY A 11 -15.79 3.26 -1.82
C GLY A 11 -15.04 4.10 -2.86
N LEU A 12 -15.29 5.41 -2.89
CA LEU A 12 -14.58 6.34 -3.79
C LEU A 12 -13.07 6.36 -3.52
N VAL A 13 -12.65 6.40 -2.25
CA VAL A 13 -11.22 6.37 -1.89
C VAL A 13 -10.56 5.09 -2.37
N HIS A 14 -11.21 3.93 -2.22
CA HIS A 14 -10.67 2.66 -2.71
C HIS A 14 -10.55 2.63 -4.24
N LEU A 15 -11.55 3.14 -4.96
CA LEU A 15 -11.51 3.21 -6.42
C LEU A 15 -10.40 4.14 -6.91
N LEU A 16 -10.23 5.30 -6.29
CA LEU A 16 -9.16 6.24 -6.63
C LEU A 16 -7.78 5.66 -6.31
N ALA A 17 -7.60 5.02 -5.15
CA ALA A 17 -6.35 4.38 -4.78
C ALA A 17 -5.98 3.25 -5.75
N GLY A 18 -6.96 2.41 -6.13
CA GLY A 18 -6.76 1.35 -7.11
C GLY A 18 -6.40 1.90 -8.50
N ALA A 19 -7.08 2.96 -8.95
CA ALA A 19 -6.77 3.62 -10.22
C ALA A 19 -5.35 4.23 -10.23
N LEU A 20 -4.95 4.89 -9.14
CA LEU A 20 -3.59 5.45 -9.01
C LEU A 20 -2.53 4.36 -9.00
N ALA A 21 -2.77 3.25 -8.27
CA ALA A 21 -1.85 2.12 -8.23
C ALA A 21 -1.66 1.51 -9.63
N LEU A 22 -2.75 1.34 -10.39
CA LEU A 22 -2.68 0.84 -11.76
C LEU A 22 -1.91 1.80 -12.68
N ALA A 23 -2.19 3.10 -12.58
CA ALA A 23 -1.50 4.13 -13.33
C ALA A 23 0.01 4.15 -13.02
N ALA A 24 0.39 3.98 -11.75
CA ALA A 24 1.79 3.89 -11.34
C ALA A 24 2.49 2.65 -11.94
N VAL A 25 1.84 1.48 -11.93
CA VAL A 25 2.38 0.27 -12.57
C VAL A 25 2.61 0.52 -14.06
N ILE A 26 1.67 1.14 -14.76
CA ILE A 26 1.82 1.51 -16.17
C ILE A 26 3.01 2.48 -16.33
N ALA A 27 3.08 3.52 -15.52
CA ALA A 27 4.16 4.50 -15.58
C ALA A 27 5.55 3.87 -15.36
N ILE A 28 5.69 2.88 -14.49
CA ILE A 28 6.95 2.16 -14.28
C ILE A 28 7.44 1.54 -15.59
N PHE A 29 6.58 0.90 -16.38
CA PHE A 29 7.02 0.23 -17.61
C PHE A 29 7.28 1.21 -18.76
N PHE A 30 6.47 2.25 -18.90
CA PHE A 30 6.52 3.16 -20.07
C PHE A 30 7.31 4.45 -19.83
N VAL A 31 7.34 4.96 -18.60
CA VAL A 31 7.96 6.26 -18.27
C VAL A 31 9.31 6.09 -17.60
N ALA A 32 9.48 5.10 -16.71
CA ALA A 32 10.75 4.93 -16.01
C ALA A 32 11.87 4.59 -17.00
N PRO A 33 13.05 5.23 -16.90
CA PRO A 33 14.18 4.95 -17.78
C PRO A 33 14.70 3.53 -17.55
N THR A 34 15.24 2.95 -18.61
CA THR A 34 15.94 1.66 -18.54
C THR A 34 17.35 1.88 -18.02
N GLU A 35 17.77 1.05 -17.06
CA GLU A 35 19.11 1.15 -16.49
C GLU A 35 20.13 0.42 -17.38
N LYS A 36 21.38 0.89 -17.34
CA LYS A 36 22.45 0.50 -18.28
C LYS A 36 22.99 -0.90 -18.05
N THR A 37 23.02 -1.35 -16.80
CA THR A 37 23.59 -2.63 -16.36
C THR A 37 22.56 -3.75 -16.34
N MET A 38 21.41 -3.52 -15.71
CA MET A 38 20.35 -4.53 -15.55
C MET A 38 19.32 -4.52 -16.70
N GLY A 39 19.28 -3.46 -17.49
CA GLY A 39 18.36 -3.35 -18.62
C GLY A 39 16.88 -3.29 -18.18
N PRO A 40 15.95 -3.75 -19.04
CA PRO A 40 14.51 -3.62 -18.81
C PRO A 40 14.00 -4.33 -17.56
N VAL A 41 14.67 -5.41 -17.13
CA VAL A 41 14.25 -6.23 -15.97
C VAL A 41 14.25 -5.40 -14.69
N GLN A 42 15.13 -4.42 -14.54
CA GLN A 42 15.20 -3.58 -13.33
C GLN A 42 13.89 -2.83 -13.05
N LYS A 43 13.04 -2.60 -14.06
CA LYS A 43 11.79 -1.87 -13.86
C LYS A 43 10.87 -2.57 -12.83
N ILE A 44 10.96 -3.90 -12.70
CA ILE A 44 10.20 -4.63 -11.68
C ILE A 44 10.60 -4.27 -10.24
N LEU A 45 11.83 -3.79 -10.03
CA LEU A 45 12.31 -3.42 -8.70
C LEU A 45 11.61 -2.17 -8.15
N TYR A 46 11.08 -1.29 -9.02
CA TYR A 46 10.24 -0.17 -8.57
C TYR A 46 8.93 -0.65 -7.95
N LEU A 47 8.33 -1.71 -8.51
CA LEU A 47 7.14 -2.32 -7.93
C LEU A 47 7.50 -3.12 -6.66
N HIS A 48 8.58 -3.91 -6.71
CA HIS A 48 9.02 -4.71 -5.58
C HIS A 48 9.35 -3.85 -4.35
N ALA A 49 10.11 -2.78 -4.52
CA ALA A 49 10.49 -1.88 -3.43
C ALA A 49 9.23 -1.28 -2.76
N ALA A 50 8.27 -0.81 -3.55
CA ALA A 50 7.01 -0.28 -3.02
C ALA A 50 6.28 -1.34 -2.17
N VAL A 51 6.08 -2.55 -2.71
CA VAL A 51 5.42 -3.65 -1.99
C VAL A 51 6.18 -4.04 -0.73
N ALA A 52 7.52 -4.07 -0.77
CA ALA A 52 8.36 -4.38 0.38
C ALA A 52 8.20 -3.36 1.51
N TRP A 53 8.18 -2.05 1.21
CA TRP A 53 7.94 -1.02 2.21
C TRP A 53 6.56 -1.14 2.86
N PHE A 54 5.51 -1.40 2.07
CA PHE A 54 4.16 -1.62 2.62
C PHE A 54 4.09 -2.88 3.48
N ALA A 55 4.72 -3.98 3.07
CA ALA A 55 4.75 -5.22 3.86
C ALA A 55 5.50 -5.03 5.19
N LEU A 56 6.65 -4.36 5.17
CA LEU A 56 7.42 -4.04 6.36
C LEU A 56 6.63 -3.11 7.30
N GLY A 57 5.99 -2.07 6.76
CA GLY A 57 5.14 -1.16 7.52
C GLY A 57 3.95 -1.87 8.16
N ALA A 58 3.25 -2.73 7.42
CA ALA A 58 2.13 -3.52 7.93
C ALA A 58 2.59 -4.49 9.04
N CYS A 59 3.73 -5.16 8.84
CA CYS A 59 4.31 -6.05 9.85
C CYS A 59 4.65 -5.30 11.14
N LEU A 60 5.28 -4.12 11.03
CA LEU A 60 5.60 -3.28 12.17
C LEU A 60 4.34 -2.82 12.90
N LEU A 61 3.32 -2.34 12.17
CA LEU A 61 2.04 -1.90 12.75
C LEU A 61 1.33 -3.05 13.46
N MET A 62 1.29 -4.23 12.85
CA MET A 62 0.69 -5.42 13.45
C MET A 62 1.47 -5.85 14.71
N GLY A 63 2.80 -5.78 14.69
CA GLY A 63 3.63 -6.02 15.87
C GLY A 63 3.34 -5.04 17.01
N VAL A 64 3.25 -3.74 16.70
CA VAL A 64 2.90 -2.70 17.68
C VAL A 64 1.48 -2.91 18.23
N ALA A 65 0.52 -3.25 17.37
CA ALA A 65 -0.86 -3.53 17.77
C ALA A 65 -0.91 -4.75 18.72
N ALA A 66 -0.25 -5.85 18.37
CA ALA A 66 -0.17 -7.04 19.20
C ALA A 66 0.47 -6.76 20.58
N LEU A 67 1.58 -6.00 20.61
CA LEU A 67 2.20 -5.58 21.87
C LEU A 67 1.28 -4.68 22.69
N GLY A 68 0.58 -3.73 22.04
CA GLY A 68 -0.39 -2.84 22.68
C GLY A 68 -1.56 -3.59 23.29
N TYR A 69 -2.10 -4.60 22.59
CA TYR A 69 -3.14 -5.48 23.10
C TYR A 69 -2.64 -6.28 24.31
N LEU A 70 -1.45 -6.88 24.23
CA LEU A 70 -0.91 -7.68 25.33
C LEU A 70 -0.66 -6.84 26.59
N ALA A 71 -0.16 -5.61 26.42
CA ALA A 71 0.15 -4.69 27.52
C ALA A 71 -1.10 -4.10 28.18
N THR A 72 -2.12 -3.74 27.39
CA THR A 72 -3.29 -2.99 27.89
C THR A 72 -4.57 -3.81 28.02
N ARG A 73 -4.64 -4.97 27.35
CA ARG A 73 -5.84 -5.82 27.21
C ARG A 73 -7.05 -5.09 26.63
N ARG A 74 -6.85 -3.98 25.91
CA ARG A 74 -7.94 -3.21 25.30
C ARG A 74 -8.22 -3.73 23.89
N PRO A 75 -9.49 -4.01 23.55
CA PRO A 75 -9.85 -4.49 22.21
C PRO A 75 -9.61 -3.48 21.09
N ALA A 76 -9.32 -2.21 21.42
CA ALA A 76 -8.96 -1.21 20.41
C ALA A 76 -7.61 -1.47 19.73
N TRP A 77 -6.78 -2.37 20.28
CA TRP A 77 -5.50 -2.79 19.70
C TRP A 77 -5.59 -4.11 18.91
N ASP A 78 -6.78 -4.72 18.86
CA ASP A 78 -7.11 -5.90 18.06
C ASP A 78 -7.83 -5.46 16.77
#